data_AF-A0A8J5BUQ7-F1
#
_entry.id   AF-A0A8J5BUQ7-F1
#
_cell.length_a   1.000
_cell.length_b   1.000
_cell.length_c   1.000
_cell.angle_alpha   90.00
_cell.angle_beta   90.00
_cell.angle_gamma   90.00
#
_symmetry.space_group_name_H-M   'P 1'
#
loop_
_entity.id
_entity.type
_entity.pdbx_description
1 polymer ?
#
loop_
_entity_poly.entity_id
_entity_poly.type
_entity_poly.pdbx_seq_one_letter_code
_entity_poly.pdbx_strand_id
1 'polypeptide(L)'
;MLQGSLSSKRKIHWIVWPDICKPKKEGGLGVRRLVDVATAVSVRLWARFREQNTPWSKYLQQQYCGSKYPVIVSPKGMHHPGGRG
;
A
#
# COMPACT_ATOMS: atom_id res chain seq x y z
N MET A 1 11.52 5.78 -60.33
CA MET A 1 11.65 4.66 -59.37
C MET A 1 11.99 5.24 -58.01
N LEU A 2 11.33 4.73 -56.96
CA LEU A 2 11.71 4.75 -55.53
C LEU A 2 11.57 6.09 -54.77
N GLN A 3 10.35 6.36 -54.30
CA GLN A 3 10.12 7.21 -53.11
C GLN A 3 9.50 6.35 -52.00
N GLY A 4 10.08 6.48 -50.80
CA GLY A 4 9.49 6.13 -49.51
C GLY A 4 9.58 4.65 -49.12
N SER A 5 9.90 4.26 -47.89
CA SER A 5 9.74 4.99 -46.64
C SER A 5 10.69 4.44 -45.58
N LEU A 6 11.40 5.37 -44.94
CA LEU A 6 11.85 5.40 -43.55
C LEU A 6 11.88 4.05 -42.84
N SER A 7 13.11 3.57 -42.56
CA SER A 7 13.52 2.93 -41.32
C SER A 7 12.34 2.52 -40.44
N SER A 8 12.04 1.22 -40.42
CA SER A 8 11.12 0.58 -39.49
C SER A 8 11.58 0.87 -38.05
N LYS A 9 11.31 2.10 -37.56
CA LYS A 9 11.53 2.51 -36.19
C LYS A 9 10.66 1.58 -35.36
N ARG A 10 11.27 0.57 -34.74
CA ARG A 10 10.61 -0.32 -33.78
C ARG A 10 10.04 0.55 -32.67
N LYS A 11 8.77 0.93 -32.80
CA LYS A 11 8.05 1.67 -31.78
C LYS A 11 7.88 0.71 -30.60
N ILE A 12 8.36 1.10 -29.42
CA ILE A 12 8.09 0.38 -28.19
C ILE A 12 6.58 0.43 -28.00
N HIS A 13 5.93 -0.73 -28.13
CA HIS A 13 4.51 -0.86 -27.86
C HIS A 13 4.33 -0.88 -26.35
N TRP A 14 3.97 0.26 -25.78
CA TRP A 14 3.64 0.34 -24.36
C TRP A 14 2.40 -0.53 -24.10
N ILE A 15 2.58 -1.57 -23.29
CA ILE A 15 1.50 -2.42 -22.78
C ILE A 15 1.34 -2.09 -21.30
N VAL A 16 0.09 -2.02 -20.83
CA VAL A 16 -0.20 -1.80 -19.41
C VAL A 16 0.18 -3.03 -18.59
N TRP A 17 0.77 -2.81 -17.41
CA TRP A 17 1.29 -3.87 -16.53
C TRP A 17 0.34 -5.06 -16.28
N PRO A 18 -0.98 -4.87 -16.09
CA PRO A 18 -1.90 -6.00 -15.92
C PRO A 18 -1.92 -6.97 -17.12
N ASP A 19 -1.83 -6.44 -18.35
CA ASP A 19 -1.80 -7.24 -19.56
C ASP A 19 -0.48 -7.98 -19.74
N ILE A 20 0.63 -7.37 -19.31
CA ILE A 20 1.94 -8.03 -19.26
C ILE A 20 1.92 -9.23 -18.29
N CYS A 21 1.17 -9.13 -17.20
CA CYS A 21 1.12 -10.17 -16.19
C CYS A 21 0.20 -11.35 -16.56
N LYS A 22 -0.57 -11.25 -17.64
CA LYS A 22 -1.40 -12.35 -18.13
C LYS A 22 -0.53 -13.57 -18.50
N PRO A 23 -1.07 -14.80 -18.42
CA PRO A 23 -0.39 -15.98 -18.90
C PRO A 23 0.07 -15.83 -20.36
N LYS A 24 1.16 -16.52 -20.72
CA LYS A 24 1.64 -16.54 -22.13
C LYS A 24 0.57 -16.99 -23.13
N LYS A 25 -0.34 -17.87 -22.72
CA LYS A 25 -1.48 -18.33 -23.53
C LYS A 25 -2.49 -17.22 -23.88
N GLU A 26 -2.52 -16.15 -23.10
CA GLU A 26 -3.43 -15.00 -23.23
C GLU A 26 -2.71 -13.75 -23.78
N GLY A 27 -1.48 -13.90 -24.30
CA GLY A 27 -0.71 -12.79 -24.88
C GLY A 27 0.10 -11.95 -23.89
N GLY A 28 0.17 -12.35 -22.61
CA GLY A 28 1.06 -11.73 -21.62
C GLY A 28 2.42 -12.42 -21.50
N LEU A 29 3.29 -11.90 -20.62
CA LEU A 29 4.62 -12.47 -20.33
C LEU A 29 4.57 -13.62 -19.30
N GLY A 30 3.44 -13.83 -18.63
CA GLY A 30 3.28 -14.82 -17.56
C GLY A 30 4.05 -14.48 -16.28
N VAL A 31 4.42 -13.22 -16.08
CA VAL A 31 5.06 -12.72 -14.86
C VAL A 31 4.01 -12.41 -13.79
N ARG A 32 4.33 -12.61 -12.52
CA ARG A 32 3.40 -12.28 -11.42
C ARG A 32 3.15 -10.78 -11.34
N ARG A 33 1.92 -10.39 -11.01
CA ARG A 33 1.58 -8.97 -10.82
C ARG A 33 2.41 -8.41 -9.67
N LEU A 34 2.97 -7.22 -9.87
CA LEU A 34 3.77 -6.54 -8.85
C LEU A 34 2.97 -6.35 -7.55
N VAL A 35 1.68 -6.07 -7.66
CA VAL A 35 0.76 -5.94 -6.52
C VAL A 35 0.74 -7.22 -5.69
N ASP A 36 0.62 -8.39 -6.33
CA ASP A 36 0.58 -9.68 -5.63
C ASP A 36 1.90 -9.95 -4.90
N VAL A 37 3.03 -9.61 -5.52
CA VAL A 37 4.36 -9.74 -4.91
C VAL A 37 4.52 -8.79 -3.73
N ALA A 38 4.13 -7.52 -3.90
CA ALA A 38 4.18 -6.51 -2.85
C ALA A 38 3.33 -6.94 -1.65
N THR A 39 2.08 -7.36 -1.88
CA THR A 39 1.18 -7.87 -0.84
C THR A 39 1.79 -9.06 -0.11
N ALA A 40 2.34 -10.04 -0.83
CA ALA A 40 2.95 -11.22 -0.20
C ALA A 40 4.17 -10.85 0.66
N VAL A 41 5.01 -9.93 0.19
CA VAL A 41 6.16 -9.43 0.96
C VAL A 41 5.69 -8.65 2.19
N SER A 42 4.67 -7.79 2.06
CA SER A 42 4.08 -7.05 3.17
C SER A 42 3.51 -7.97 4.25
N VAL A 43 2.77 -9.02 3.87
CA VAL A 43 2.22 -10.00 4.82
C VAL A 43 3.34 -10.72 5.55
N ARG A 44 4.39 -11.17 4.84
CA ARG A 44 5.54 -11.83 5.47
C ARG A 44 6.31 -10.89 6.40
N LEU A 45 6.48 -9.64 6.01
CA LEU A 45 7.11 -8.62 6.84
C LEU A 45 6.29 -8.36 8.11
N TRP A 46 4.97 -8.26 7.98
CA TRP A 46 4.06 -8.07 9.10
C TRP A 46 4.06 -9.26 10.06
N ALA A 47 4.05 -10.49 9.55
CA ALA A 47 4.17 -11.69 10.39
C ALA A 47 5.48 -11.67 11.19
N ARG A 48 6.60 -11.40 10.51
CA ARG A 48 7.92 -11.26 11.14
C ARG A 48 8.00 -10.15 12.17
N PHE A 49 7.31 -9.04 11.90
CA PHE A 49 7.24 -7.90 12.81
C PHE A 49 6.59 -8.26 14.15
N ARG A 50 5.57 -9.12 14.13
CA ARG A 50 4.87 -9.60 15.33
C ARG A 50 5.64 -10.69 16.09
N GLU A 51 6.40 -11.51 15.37
CA GLU A 51 7.18 -12.59 15.97
C GLU A 51 8.49 -12.12 16.61
N GLN A 52 9.07 -11.02 16.10
CA GLN A 52 10.34 -10.51 16.59
C GLN A 52 10.15 -9.65 17.86
N ASN A 53 11.07 -9.83 18.81
CA ASN A 53 11.14 -9.04 20.05
C ASN A 53 12.38 -8.13 20.08
N THR A 54 12.69 -7.51 18.94
CA THR A 54 13.81 -6.57 18.82
C THR A 54 13.43 -5.21 19.41
N PRO A 55 14.39 -4.39 19.90
CA PRO A 55 14.09 -3.03 20.34
C PRO A 55 13.33 -2.20 19.30
N TRP A 56 13.67 -2.37 18.02
CA TRP A 56 12.98 -1.73 16.90
C TRP A 56 11.53 -2.20 16.73
N SER A 57 11.26 -3.50 16.89
CA SER A 57 9.88 -4.02 16.87
C SER A 57 9.03 -3.47 18.02
N LYS A 58 9.59 -3.37 19.23
CA LYS A 58 8.91 -2.78 20.40
C LYS A 58 8.60 -1.30 20.17
N TYR A 59 9.57 -0.54 19.68
CA TYR A 59 9.39 0.88 19.36
C TYR A 59 8.28 1.10 18.33
N LEU A 60 8.32 0.35 17.22
CA LEU A 60 7.29 0.41 16.19
C LEU A 60 5.92 -0.05 16.70
N GLN A 61 5.84 -1.08 17.55
CA GLN A 61 4.59 -1.49 18.16
C GLN A 61 4.02 -0.37 19.03
N GLN A 62 4.84 0.33 19.82
CA GLN A 62 4.39 1.48 20.59
C GLN A 62 3.92 2.65 19.72
N GLN A 63 4.61 2.94 18.62
CA GLN A 63 4.26 4.06 17.72
C GLN A 63 3.03 3.80 16.85
N TYR A 64 2.87 2.57 16.34
CA TYR A 64 1.85 2.25 15.34
C TYR A 64 0.71 1.38 15.87
N CYS A 65 0.97 0.56 16.89
CA CYS A 65 -0.02 -0.35 17.50
C CYS A 65 -0.46 0.10 18.90
N GLY A 66 0.33 0.95 19.57
CA GLY A 66 -0.04 1.61 20.81
C GLY A 66 -1.13 2.63 20.54
N SER A 67 -2.29 2.44 21.18
CA SER A 67 -3.48 3.28 21.05
C SER A 67 -3.10 4.75 20.96
N LYS A 68 -3.33 5.36 19.78
CA LYS A 68 -3.44 6.81 19.67
C LYS A 68 -4.50 7.20 20.69
N TYR A 69 -4.12 8.11 21.59
CA TYR A 69 -4.89 8.62 22.70
C TYR A 69 -6.39 8.70 22.37
N PRO A 70 -7.29 8.28 23.28
CA PRO A 70 -8.69 8.64 23.14
C PRO A 70 -8.71 10.17 23.04
N VAL A 71 -9.22 10.69 21.93
CA VAL A 71 -9.54 12.11 21.82
C VAL A 71 -10.64 12.35 22.83
N ILE A 72 -10.25 12.61 24.08
CA ILE A 72 -11.13 13.17 25.10
C ILE A 72 -11.37 14.60 24.64
N VAL A 73 -12.39 14.77 23.79
CA VAL A 73 -13.00 16.07 23.63
C VAL A 73 -13.70 16.35 24.95
N SER A 74 -13.03 17.08 25.85
CA SER A 74 -13.72 17.64 27.02
C SER A 74 -14.88 18.51 26.51
N PRO A 75 -16.15 18.22 26.86
CA PRO A 75 -17.24 19.10 26.51
C PRO A 75 -17.02 20.42 27.25
N LYS A 76 -16.69 21.46 26.51
CA LYS A 76 -16.51 22.80 27.05
C LYS A 76 -17.90 23.37 27.35
N GLY A 77 -18.26 23.41 28.63
CA GLY A 77 -19.37 24.21 29.15
C GLY A 77 -20.67 23.45 29.41
N MET A 78 -20.77 22.83 30.58
CA MET A 78 -22.05 22.79 31.30
C MET A 78 -21.88 23.57 32.59
N HIS A 79 -22.22 24.85 32.50
CA HIS A 79 -22.51 25.70 33.64
C HIS A 79 -23.75 25.12 34.33
N HIS A 80 -23.60 24.63 35.56
CA HIS A 80 -24.73 24.32 36.44
C HIS A 80 -25.04 25.57 37.28
N PRO A 81 -26.23 26.19 37.14
CA PRO A 81 -26.77 27.06 38.17
C PRO A 81 -28.03 26.44 38.79
N GLY A 82 -28.19 26.69 40.09
CA GLY A 82 -29.42 26.45 40.84
C GLY A 82 -29.31 25.24 41.78
N GLY A 83 -29.00 25.36 43.07
CA GLY A 83 -29.22 26.49 43.96
C GLY A 83 -30.51 26.27 44.74
N ARG A 84 -30.32 25.94 46.02
CA ARG A 84 -31.33 25.72 47.09
C ARG A 84 -32.58 26.59 46.99
N GLY A 85 -33.73 25.95 47.19
CA GLY A 85 -35.01 26.50 47.63
C GLY A 85 -35.75 25.39 48.35
#